data_AF-A0A1F9ZAW4-F1
#
_entry.id   AF-A0A1F9ZAW4-F1
#
_cell.length_a   1.000
_cell.length_b   1.000
_cell.length_c   1.000
_cell.angle_alpha   90.00
_cell.angle_beta   90.00
_cell.angle_gamma   90.00
#
_symmetry.space_group_name_H-M   'P 1'
#
loop_
_entity.id
_entity.type
_entity.pdbx_description
1 polymer ?
#
loop_
_entity_poly.entity_id
_entity_poly.type
_entity_poly.pdbx_seq_one_letter_code
_entity_poly.pdbx_strand_id
1 'polypeptide(L)'
;MIDALLSILRVLGALLLLYFLPGYLLVNALYPRKGELDREYDRLYRVTLGIVLSIAVTVLWSFLLNSLGVNPETGLGYVAPANTAAGLVGLSALFFGIGWWRGAYPQLARIHPSLARTPASSPSEFASVEERDHRVRLRLQELATSRERLRRVIRDAERRMHLQSPDAKSHFEAKRDQARTELRNIEAELLKLEEERAAELY
;
A
#
# COMPACT_ATOMS: atom_id res chain seq x y z
N MET A 1 -14.54 46.62 -10.53
CA MET A 1 -13.48 45.81 -9.87
C MET A 1 -14.01 44.45 -9.42
N ILE A 2 -15.19 44.40 -8.79
CA ILE A 2 -15.85 43.15 -8.37
C ILE A 2 -16.18 42.25 -9.58
N ASP A 3 -16.69 42.81 -10.67
CA ASP A 3 -17.06 42.00 -11.86
C ASP A 3 -15.84 41.33 -12.51
N ALA A 4 -14.72 42.04 -12.60
CA ALA A 4 -13.47 41.48 -13.12
C ALA A 4 -12.96 40.33 -12.22
N LEU A 5 -13.05 40.49 -10.90
CA LEU A 5 -12.68 39.43 -9.96
C LEU A 5 -13.57 38.20 -10.12
N LEU A 6 -14.88 38.38 -10.28
CA LEU A 6 -15.84 37.29 -10.51
C LEU A 6 -15.57 36.57 -11.84
N SER A 7 -15.26 37.30 -12.91
CA SER A 7 -14.88 36.69 -14.19
C SER A 7 -13.61 35.85 -14.07
N ILE A 8 -12.59 36.36 -13.39
CA ILE A 8 -11.33 35.62 -13.17
C ILE A 8 -11.60 34.35 -12.36
N LEU A 9 -12.36 34.44 -11.26
CA LEU A 9 -12.67 33.28 -10.43
C LEU A 9 -13.49 32.24 -11.20
N ARG A 10 -14.41 32.67 -12.08
CA ARG A 10 -15.17 31.78 -12.95
C ARG A 10 -14.28 31.04 -13.95
N VAL A 11 -13.32 31.73 -14.56
CA VAL A 11 -12.36 31.10 -15.48
C VAL A 11 -11.47 30.10 -14.74
N LEU A 12 -10.95 30.46 -13.56
CA LEU A 12 -10.16 29.55 -12.73
C LEU A 12 -10.96 28.32 -12.30
N GLY A 13 -12.22 28.52 -11.87
CA GLY A 13 -13.13 27.43 -11.52
C GLY A 13 -13.42 26.52 -12.71
N ALA A 14 -13.64 27.08 -13.89
CA ALA A 14 -13.86 26.29 -15.11
C ALA A 14 -12.61 25.49 -15.50
N LEU A 15 -11.41 26.10 -15.44
CA LEU A 15 -10.15 25.40 -15.69
C LEU A 15 -9.96 24.24 -14.72
N LEU A 16 -10.19 24.48 -13.43
CA LEU A 16 -10.04 23.45 -12.41
C LEU A 16 -11.07 22.32 -12.59
N LEU A 17 -12.31 22.66 -12.96
CA LEU A 17 -13.36 21.67 -13.20
C LEU A 17 -13.11 20.83 -14.47
N LEU A 18 -12.60 21.41 -15.55
CA LEU A 18 -12.31 20.66 -16.78
C LEU A 18 -11.03 19.83 -16.68
N TYR A 19 -9.96 20.40 -16.12
CA TYR A 19 -8.62 19.84 -16.23
C TYR A 19 -8.10 19.15 -14.97
N PHE A 20 -8.82 19.21 -13.85
CA PHE A 20 -8.30 18.64 -12.61
C PHE A 20 -9.34 17.88 -11.78
N LEU A 21 -10.46 18.52 -11.44
CA LEU A 21 -11.35 18.07 -10.37
C LEU A 21 -11.93 16.65 -10.57
N PRO A 22 -12.64 16.35 -11.68
CA PRO A 22 -13.27 15.04 -11.84
C PRO A 22 -12.23 13.93 -11.95
N GLY A 23 -11.12 14.17 -12.64
CA GLY A 23 -10.05 13.18 -12.76
C GLY A 23 -9.34 12.91 -11.43
N TYR A 24 -8.95 13.95 -10.70
CA TYR A 24 -8.31 13.81 -9.39
C TYR A 24 -9.20 13.07 -8.38
N LEU A 25 -10.50 13.39 -8.35
CA LEU A 25 -11.46 12.71 -7.48
C LEU A 25 -11.67 11.25 -7.91
N LEU A 26 -11.66 10.95 -9.21
CA LEU A 26 -11.70 9.59 -9.71
C LEU A 26 -10.45 8.80 -9.32
N VAL A 27 -9.25 9.40 -9.37
CA VAL A 27 -8.01 8.75 -8.89
C VAL A 27 -8.12 8.43 -7.40
N ASN A 28 -8.59 9.37 -6.58
CA ASN A 28 -8.80 9.11 -5.15
C ASN A 28 -9.90 8.06 -4.90
N ALA A 29 -10.89 7.99 -5.79
CA ALA A 29 -11.91 6.95 -5.74
C ALA A 29 -11.36 5.57 -6.11
N LEU A 30 -10.44 5.49 -7.08
CA LEU A 30 -9.82 4.24 -7.54
C LEU A 30 -8.75 3.75 -6.57
N TYR A 31 -7.89 4.66 -6.12
CA TYR A 31 -6.73 4.43 -5.25
C TYR A 31 -6.89 5.25 -3.96
N PRO A 32 -7.68 4.80 -2.98
CA PRO A 32 -7.94 5.55 -1.75
C PRO A 32 -6.71 5.65 -0.83
N ARG A 33 -5.75 4.73 -0.88
CA ARG A 33 -4.64 4.70 0.10
C ARG A 33 -3.40 5.41 -0.40
N LYS A 34 -2.73 6.11 0.51
CA LYS A 34 -1.43 6.73 0.23
C LYS A 34 -0.40 5.64 -0.09
N GLY A 35 0.27 5.77 -1.23
CA GLY A 35 1.33 4.85 -1.66
C GLY A 35 0.85 3.63 -2.46
N GLU A 36 -0.40 3.61 -2.94
CA GLU A 36 -0.90 2.55 -3.83
C GLU A 36 -0.38 2.63 -5.27
N LEU A 37 -0.06 3.84 -5.77
CA LEU A 37 0.53 4.00 -7.10
C LEU A 37 2.04 3.83 -7.07
N ASP A 38 2.68 4.59 -6.18
CA ASP A 38 4.12 4.51 -5.90
C ASP A 38 4.37 5.17 -4.54
N ARG A 39 5.21 4.57 -3.70
CA ARG A 39 5.40 5.03 -2.33
C ARG A 39 6.18 6.34 -2.25
N GLU A 40 7.10 6.57 -3.19
CA GLU A 40 7.95 7.76 -3.22
C GLU A 40 7.27 8.95 -3.91
N TYR A 41 6.53 8.69 -4.99
CA TYR A 41 5.95 9.74 -5.83
C TYR A 41 4.41 9.74 -5.87
N ASP A 42 3.73 9.11 -4.92
CA ASP A 42 2.26 8.97 -4.85
C ASP A 42 1.51 10.28 -5.17
N ARG A 43 1.95 11.39 -4.57
CA ARG A 43 1.32 12.70 -4.78
C ARG A 43 1.48 13.20 -6.20
N LEU A 44 2.68 13.07 -6.76
CA LEU A 44 2.97 13.51 -8.11
C LEU A 44 2.14 12.69 -9.11
N TYR A 45 2.11 11.37 -8.95
CA TYR A 45 1.31 10.48 -9.80
C TYR A 45 -0.19 10.76 -9.68
N ARG A 46 -0.72 10.99 -8.48
CA ARG A 46 -2.14 11.34 -8.30
C ARG A 46 -2.50 12.63 -9.00
N VAL A 47 -1.62 13.64 -8.95
CA VAL A 47 -1.84 14.92 -9.61
C VAL A 47 -1.76 14.77 -11.13
N THR A 48 -0.70 14.15 -11.65
CA THR A 48 -0.51 14.00 -13.10
C THR A 48 -1.58 13.11 -13.73
N LEU A 49 -1.85 11.95 -13.12
CA LEU A 49 -2.90 11.04 -13.56
C LEU A 49 -4.28 11.66 -13.39
N GLY A 50 -4.50 12.44 -12.33
CA GLY A 50 -5.71 13.23 -12.14
C GLY A 50 -5.97 14.21 -13.28
N ILE A 51 -4.94 14.93 -13.75
CA ILE A 51 -5.07 15.86 -14.88
C ILE A 51 -5.44 15.11 -16.17
N VAL A 52 -4.68 14.06 -16.50
CA VAL A 52 -4.93 13.25 -17.72
C VAL A 52 -6.33 12.64 -17.70
N LEU A 53 -6.73 12.08 -16.55
CA LEU A 53 -8.02 11.44 -16.39
C LEU A 53 -9.17 12.46 -16.40
N SER A 54 -8.93 13.71 -15.96
CA SER A 54 -9.93 14.78 -16.03
C SER A 54 -10.27 15.14 -17.48
N ILE A 55 -9.25 15.19 -18.35
CA ILE A 55 -9.45 15.38 -19.79
C ILE A 55 -10.27 14.21 -20.36
N ALA A 56 -9.89 12.97 -20.03
CA ALA A 56 -10.60 11.79 -20.50
C ALA A 56 -12.09 11.79 -20.07
N VAL A 57 -12.38 12.06 -18.79
CA VAL A 57 -13.75 12.15 -18.27
C VAL A 57 -14.54 13.25 -18.97
N THR A 58 -13.93 14.42 -19.18
CA THR A 58 -14.59 15.55 -19.87
C THR A 58 -14.95 15.23 -21.31
N VAL A 59 -14.04 14.58 -22.03
CA VAL A 59 -14.26 14.13 -23.41
C VAL A 59 -15.36 13.07 -23.45
N LEU A 60 -15.28 12.04 -22.62
CA LEU A 60 -16.30 10.97 -22.55
C LEU A 60 -17.68 11.51 -22.19
N TRP A 61 -17.76 12.45 -21.24
CA TRP A 61 -19.01 13.10 -20.88
C TRP A 61 -19.59 13.92 -22.05
N SER A 62 -18.72 14.64 -22.77
CA SER A 62 -19.16 15.41 -23.95
C SER A 62 -19.66 14.50 -25.07
N PHE A 63 -19.03 13.35 -25.29
CA PHE A 63 -19.53 12.33 -26.22
C PHE A 63 -20.87 11.76 -25.77
N LEU A 64 -21.04 11.48 -24.47
CA LEU A 64 -22.31 11.01 -23.92
C LEU A 64 -23.42 12.04 -24.18
N LEU A 65 -23.19 13.32 -23.88
CA LEU A 65 -24.13 14.40 -24.18
C LEU A 65 -24.42 14.49 -25.68
N ASN A 66 -23.41 14.39 -26.54
CA ASN A 66 -23.59 14.43 -27.98
C ASN A 66 -24.44 13.25 -28.50
N SER A 67 -24.31 12.07 -27.88
CA SER A 67 -25.09 10.89 -28.26
C SER A 67 -26.60 11.02 -28.02
N LEU A 68 -27.01 11.94 -27.13
CA LEU A 68 -28.42 12.27 -26.89
C LEU A 68 -29.05 13.09 -28.03
N GLY A 69 -28.26 13.48 -29.04
CA GLY A 69 -28.72 14.17 -30.23
C GLY A 69 -29.03 15.66 -29.99
N VAL A 70 -29.98 16.17 -30.76
CA VAL A 70 -30.42 17.57 -30.71
C VAL A 70 -31.76 17.62 -30.01
N ASN A 71 -31.93 18.55 -29.07
CA ASN A 71 -33.20 18.73 -28.39
C ASN A 71 -34.23 19.32 -29.36
N PRO A 72 -35.37 18.64 -29.59
CA PRO A 72 -36.38 19.07 -30.57
C PRO A 72 -37.06 20.40 -30.22
N GLU A 73 -37.07 20.82 -28.96
CA GLU A 73 -37.73 22.07 -28.53
C GLU A 73 -36.86 23.32 -28.73
N THR A 74 -35.54 23.17 -28.65
CA THR A 74 -34.59 24.30 -28.72
C THR A 74 -33.74 24.29 -29.98
N GLY A 75 -33.69 23.17 -30.72
CA GLY A 75 -32.84 23.00 -31.90
C GLY A 75 -31.34 22.98 -31.59
N LEU A 76 -30.96 22.95 -30.30
CA LEU A 76 -29.58 22.93 -29.84
C LEU A 76 -29.17 21.52 -29.37
N GLY A 77 -27.90 21.17 -29.55
CA GLY A 77 -27.32 19.94 -29.01
C GLY A 77 -27.17 19.98 -27.49
N TYR A 78 -27.17 18.81 -26.84
CA TYR A 78 -27.01 18.72 -25.38
C TYR A 78 -25.61 19.09 -24.88
N VAL A 79 -24.62 19.21 -25.77
CA VAL A 79 -23.28 19.74 -25.48
C VAL A 79 -23.34 21.27 -25.32
N ALA A 80 -23.97 21.70 -24.23
CA ALA A 80 -24.10 23.10 -23.84
C ALA A 80 -23.28 23.36 -22.56
N PRO A 81 -22.75 24.58 -22.35
CA PRO A 81 -21.91 24.89 -21.19
C PRO A 81 -22.54 24.53 -19.84
N ALA A 82 -23.85 24.76 -19.69
CA ALA A 82 -24.58 24.43 -18.47
C ALA A 82 -24.65 22.91 -18.21
N ASN A 83 -24.94 22.12 -19.24
CA ASN A 83 -25.05 20.66 -19.15
C ASN A 83 -23.70 20.00 -18.90
N THR A 84 -22.65 20.49 -19.57
CA THR A 84 -21.28 20.01 -19.35
C THR A 84 -20.83 20.34 -17.94
N ALA A 85 -21.02 21.58 -17.47
CA ALA A 85 -20.66 21.97 -16.11
C ALA A 85 -21.44 21.16 -15.06
N ALA A 86 -22.76 21.04 -15.20
CA ALA A 86 -23.61 20.29 -14.27
C ALA A 86 -23.19 18.82 -14.19
N GLY A 87 -22.91 18.20 -15.34
CA GLY A 87 -22.45 16.81 -15.40
C GLY A 87 -21.09 16.60 -14.76
N LEU A 88 -20.12 17.48 -15.02
CA LEU A 88 -18.79 17.40 -14.40
C LEU A 88 -18.83 17.62 -12.89
N VAL A 89 -19.66 18.55 -12.41
CA VAL A 89 -19.88 18.74 -10.96
C VAL A 89 -20.54 17.49 -10.36
N GLY A 90 -21.56 16.93 -11.03
CA GLY A 90 -22.24 15.71 -10.59
C GLY A 90 -21.29 14.50 -10.52
N LEU A 91 -20.48 14.27 -11.55
CA LEU A 91 -19.46 13.22 -11.56
C LEU A 91 -18.40 13.43 -10.48
N SER A 92 -17.96 14.68 -10.28
CA SER A 92 -17.02 15.03 -9.22
C SER A 92 -17.59 14.69 -7.84
N ALA A 93 -18.85 15.05 -7.57
CA ALA A 93 -19.53 14.72 -6.33
C ALA A 93 -19.68 13.19 -6.15
N LEU A 94 -20.02 12.47 -7.22
CA LEU A 94 -20.11 11.01 -7.22
C LEU A 94 -18.76 10.37 -6.87
N PHE A 95 -17.68 10.75 -7.56
CA PHE A 95 -16.35 10.21 -7.32
C PHE A 95 -15.84 10.57 -5.92
N PHE A 96 -16.12 11.79 -5.44
CA PHE A 96 -15.84 12.16 -4.06
C PHE A 96 -16.58 11.25 -3.07
N GLY A 97 -17.87 10.99 -3.29
CA GLY A 97 -18.66 10.07 -2.46
C GLY A 97 -18.11 8.65 -2.44
N ILE A 98 -17.74 8.11 -3.60
CA ILE A 98 -17.11 6.78 -3.73
C ILE A 98 -15.77 6.75 -3.02
N GLY A 99 -14.89 7.72 -3.27
CA GLY A 99 -13.58 7.82 -2.63
C GLY A 99 -13.71 7.97 -1.12
N TRP A 100 -14.68 8.76 -0.64
CA TRP A 100 -14.97 8.86 0.78
C TRP A 100 -15.44 7.54 1.37
N TRP A 101 -16.37 6.83 0.72
CA TRP A 101 -16.78 5.48 1.13
C TRP A 101 -15.63 4.47 1.17
N ARG A 102 -14.68 4.59 0.26
CA ARG A 102 -13.47 3.78 0.24
C ARG A 102 -12.35 4.28 1.17
N GLY A 103 -12.58 5.34 1.95
CA GLY A 103 -11.61 5.83 2.95
C GLY A 103 -10.47 6.68 2.40
N ALA A 104 -10.63 7.28 1.21
CA ALA A 104 -9.60 8.11 0.57
C ALA A 104 -9.28 9.42 1.32
N TYR A 105 -10.19 9.87 2.18
CA TYR A 105 -10.11 11.17 2.85
C TYR A 105 -10.07 11.01 4.38
N PRO A 106 -8.97 10.49 4.97
CA PRO A 106 -8.86 10.30 6.42
C PRO A 106 -8.89 11.63 7.21
N GLN A 107 -8.65 12.75 6.53
CA GLN A 107 -8.77 14.09 7.11
C GLN A 107 -10.21 14.43 7.50
N LEU A 108 -11.22 13.84 6.85
CA LEU A 108 -12.63 14.06 7.19
C LEU A 108 -12.98 13.51 8.58
N ALA A 109 -12.23 12.51 9.07
CA ALA A 109 -12.36 12.00 10.43
C ALA A 109 -12.04 13.06 11.50
N ARG A 110 -11.26 14.09 11.16
CA ARG A 110 -10.96 15.22 12.06
C ARG A 110 -12.13 16.21 12.19
N ILE A 111 -13.01 16.24 11.18
CA ILE A 111 -14.18 17.13 11.16
C ILE A 111 -15.32 16.51 11.97
N HIS A 112 -15.55 15.20 11.79
CA HIS A 112 -16.57 14.49 12.56
C HIS A 112 -16.28 12.98 12.62
N PRO A 113 -16.41 12.33 13.79
CA PRO A 113 -16.08 10.91 13.97
C PRO A 113 -16.92 9.96 13.11
N SER A 114 -18.16 10.32 12.74
CA SER A 114 -18.98 9.51 11.81
C SER A 114 -18.49 9.52 10.36
N LEU A 115 -17.59 10.44 9.99
CA LEU A 115 -16.98 10.51 8.65
C LEU A 115 -15.71 9.66 8.56
N ALA A 116 -15.25 9.08 9.68
CA ALA A 116 -14.12 8.18 9.71
C ALA A 116 -14.46 6.88 8.97
N ARG A 117 -13.71 6.61 7.90
CA ARG A 117 -13.78 5.35 7.17
C ARG A 117 -12.36 4.82 6.98
N THR A 118 -12.14 3.58 7.37
CA THR A 118 -10.88 2.88 7.13
C THR A 118 -10.86 2.37 5.69
N PRO A 119 -9.77 2.60 4.95
CA PRO A 119 -9.68 2.11 3.59
C PRO A 119 -9.57 0.58 3.58
N ALA A 120 -10.29 -0.09 2.67
CA ALA A 120 -10.26 -1.55 2.52
C ALA A 120 -8.83 -2.08 2.29
N SER A 121 -8.48 -3.21 2.92
CA SER A 121 -7.17 -3.88 2.78
C SER A 121 -6.81 -4.15 1.32
N SER A 122 -5.68 -3.61 0.89
CA SER A 122 -5.16 -3.79 -0.47
C SER A 122 -4.51 -5.18 -0.59
N PRO A 123 -4.58 -5.84 -1.76
CA PRO A 123 -3.84 -7.07 -2.03
C PRO A 123 -2.32 -6.94 -1.83
N SER A 124 -1.77 -5.73 -1.85
CA SER A 124 -0.35 -5.47 -1.52
C SER A 124 0.01 -5.73 -0.05
N GLU A 125 -0.97 -5.82 0.86
CA GLU A 125 -0.70 -6.35 2.21
C GLU A 125 -0.27 -7.82 2.16
N PHE A 126 -0.72 -8.61 1.18
CA PHE A 126 -0.19 -9.96 0.95
C PHE A 126 1.29 -9.93 0.54
N ALA A 127 1.74 -8.92 -0.22
CA ALA A 127 3.16 -8.76 -0.54
C ALA A 127 3.99 -8.39 0.72
N SER A 128 3.43 -7.61 1.65
CA SER A 128 4.08 -7.36 2.94
C SER A 128 4.10 -8.58 3.87
N VAL A 129 3.11 -9.47 3.75
CA VAL A 129 3.12 -10.80 4.37
C VAL A 129 4.18 -11.68 3.71
N GLU A 130 4.36 -11.61 2.39
CA GLU A 130 5.40 -12.32 1.66
C GLU A 130 6.81 -11.83 2.02
N GLU A 131 7.02 -10.52 2.21
CA GLU A 131 8.30 -9.97 2.71
C GLU A 131 8.58 -10.38 4.17
N ARG A 132 7.54 -10.47 5.01
CA ARG A 132 7.67 -11.01 6.38
C ARG A 132 8.00 -12.50 6.34
N ASP A 133 7.29 -13.29 5.54
CA ASP A 133 7.53 -14.72 5.36
C ASP A 133 8.93 -14.97 4.76
N HIS A 134 9.41 -14.11 3.85
CA HIS A 134 10.77 -14.18 3.31
C HIS A 134 11.84 -13.94 4.39
N ARG A 135 11.67 -12.91 5.23
CA ARG A 135 12.57 -12.65 6.36
C ARG A 135 12.58 -13.79 7.37
N VAL A 136 11.41 -14.35 7.69
CA VAL A 136 11.28 -15.51 8.59
C VAL A 136 11.96 -16.74 7.98
N ARG A 137 11.78 -17.02 6.69
CA ARG A 137 12.46 -18.12 5.97
C ARG A 137 13.99 -17.97 5.99
N LEU A 138 14.51 -16.77 5.74
CA LEU A 138 15.95 -16.50 5.81
C LEU A 138 16.46 -16.74 7.24
N ARG A 139 15.74 -16.27 8.25
CA ARG A 139 16.09 -16.48 9.66
C ARG A 139 16.12 -17.96 10.04
N LEU A 140 15.13 -18.74 9.61
CA LEU A 140 15.09 -20.20 9.80
C LEU A 140 16.28 -20.89 9.13
N GLN A 141 16.67 -20.45 7.93
CA GLN A 141 17.82 -21.00 7.21
C GLN A 141 19.15 -20.66 7.92
N GLU A 142 19.31 -19.43 8.42
CA GLU A 142 20.46 -19.01 9.23
C GLU A 142 20.57 -19.81 10.53
N LEU A 143 19.45 -20.02 11.23
CA LEU A 143 19.41 -20.81 12.45
C LEU A 143 19.70 -22.30 12.17
N ALA A 144 19.16 -22.86 11.10
CA ALA A 144 19.40 -24.25 10.70
C ALA A 144 20.87 -24.51 10.31
N THR A 145 21.49 -23.58 9.58
CA THR A 145 22.92 -23.65 9.23
C THR A 145 23.81 -23.51 10.47
N SER A 146 23.46 -22.60 11.38
CA SER A 146 24.16 -22.42 12.65
C SER A 146 24.05 -23.67 13.55
N ARG A 147 22.87 -24.31 13.60
CA ARG A 147 22.63 -25.58 14.30
C ARG A 147 23.56 -26.68 13.78
N GLU A 148 23.64 -26.86 12.46
CA GLU A 148 24.51 -27.88 11.87
C GLU A 148 26.00 -27.59 12.14
N ARG A 149 26.41 -26.33 12.08
CA ARG A 149 27.77 -25.92 12.42
C ARG A 149 28.14 -26.29 13.87
N LEU A 150 27.27 -25.97 14.83
CA LEU A 150 27.50 -26.29 16.24
C LEU A 150 27.54 -27.81 16.49
N ARG A 151 26.66 -28.58 15.83
CA ARG A 151 26.70 -30.05 15.90
C ARG A 151 28.01 -30.64 15.38
N ARG A 152 28.60 -30.04 14.33
CA ARG A 152 29.94 -30.44 13.85
C ARG A 152 31.03 -30.10 14.86
N VAL A 153 31.00 -28.90 15.44
CA VAL A 153 31.97 -28.49 16.48
C VAL A 153 31.93 -29.42 17.69
N ILE A 154 30.73 -29.80 18.15
CA ILE A 154 30.55 -30.75 19.26
C ILE A 154 31.17 -32.11 18.90
N ARG A 155 30.83 -32.67 17.73
CA ARG A 155 31.38 -33.95 17.26
C ARG A 155 32.90 -33.92 17.13
N ASP A 156 33.46 -32.82 16.62
CA ASP A 156 34.91 -32.66 16.47
C ASP A 156 35.61 -32.52 17.83
N ALA A 157 35.01 -31.80 18.77
CA ALA A 157 35.52 -31.68 20.13
C ALA A 157 35.52 -33.05 20.84
N GLU A 158 34.40 -33.78 20.78
CA GLU A 158 34.28 -35.13 21.34
C GLU A 158 35.30 -36.10 20.71
N ARG A 159 35.47 -36.06 19.38
CA ARG A 159 36.47 -36.90 18.68
C ARG A 159 37.89 -36.61 19.13
N ARG A 160 38.25 -35.32 19.31
CA ARG A 160 39.59 -34.92 19.76
C ARG A 160 39.83 -35.25 21.23
N MET A 161 38.81 -35.19 22.07
CA MET A 161 38.89 -35.62 23.48
C MET A 161 39.29 -37.09 23.63
N HIS A 162 38.86 -37.97 22.71
CA HIS A 162 39.24 -39.39 22.75
C HIS A 162 40.73 -39.63 22.45
N LEU A 163 41.40 -38.71 21.74
CA LEU A 163 42.77 -38.88 21.24
C LEU A 163 43.83 -38.17 22.10
N GLN A 164 43.43 -37.38 23.08
CA GLN A 164 44.29 -36.43 23.80
C GLN A 164 44.58 -36.87 25.25
N SER A 165 45.68 -36.36 25.81
CA SER A 165 46.07 -36.55 27.21
C SER A 165 45.07 -35.87 28.17
N PRO A 166 44.99 -36.28 29.45
CA PRO A 166 43.98 -35.79 30.40
C PRO A 166 43.92 -34.26 30.53
N ASP A 167 45.08 -33.58 30.51
CA ASP A 167 45.16 -32.12 30.61
C ASP A 167 44.56 -31.41 29.39
N ALA A 168 44.80 -31.93 28.18
CA ALA A 168 44.26 -31.38 26.94
C ALA A 168 42.76 -31.66 26.75
N LYS A 169 42.19 -32.64 27.46
CA LYS A 169 40.75 -32.93 27.42
C LYS A 169 39.91 -31.81 28.02
N SER A 170 40.38 -31.19 29.11
CA SER A 170 39.67 -30.10 29.80
C SER A 170 39.33 -28.93 28.86
N HIS A 171 40.25 -28.58 27.95
CA HIS A 171 40.04 -27.53 26.95
C HIS A 171 38.92 -27.88 25.96
N PHE A 172 38.88 -29.12 25.49
CA PHE A 172 37.83 -29.58 24.56
C PHE A 172 36.49 -29.80 25.27
N GLU A 173 36.49 -30.15 26.56
CA GLU A 173 35.28 -30.21 27.39
C GLU A 173 34.62 -28.84 27.51
N ALA A 174 35.39 -27.80 27.88
CA ALA A 174 34.88 -26.44 27.97
C ALA A 174 34.30 -25.96 26.62
N LYS A 175 35.00 -26.26 25.51
CA LYS A 175 34.54 -25.92 24.15
C LYS A 175 33.26 -26.66 23.76
N ARG A 176 33.13 -27.93 24.11
CA ARG A 176 31.91 -28.73 23.89
C ARG A 176 30.74 -28.16 24.69
N ASP A 177 30.97 -27.82 25.95
CA ASP A 177 29.90 -27.35 26.85
C ASP A 177 29.40 -25.96 26.45
N GLN A 178 30.30 -25.08 26.01
CA GLN A 178 29.93 -23.82 25.38
C GLN A 178 29.07 -24.06 24.12
N ALA A 179 29.53 -24.90 23.20
CA ALA A 179 28.81 -25.19 21.96
C ALA A 179 27.44 -25.86 22.21
N ARG A 180 27.31 -26.69 23.26
CA ARG A 180 26.03 -27.27 23.69
C ARG A 180 25.07 -26.21 24.24
N THR A 181 25.59 -25.21 24.97
CA THR A 181 24.79 -24.11 25.49
C THR A 181 24.27 -23.23 24.35
N GLU A 182 25.12 -22.90 23.39
CA GLU A 182 24.73 -22.15 22.19
C GLU A 182 23.70 -22.94 21.34
N LEU A 183 23.87 -24.26 21.23
CA LEU A 183 22.92 -25.12 20.50
C LEU A 183 21.52 -25.08 21.14
N ARG A 184 21.43 -25.15 22.47
CA ARG A 184 20.15 -25.05 23.19
C ARG A 184 19.46 -23.72 22.96
N ASN A 185 20.21 -22.62 22.91
CA ASN A 185 19.64 -21.29 22.65
C ASN A 185 19.05 -21.21 21.23
N ILE A 186 19.76 -21.75 20.23
CA ILE A 186 19.28 -21.79 18.84
C ILE A 186 18.05 -22.70 18.71
N GLU A 187 18.04 -23.86 19.38
CA GLU A 187 16.88 -24.76 19.38
C GLU A 187 15.65 -24.10 20.05
N ALA A 188 15.84 -23.31 21.11
CA ALA A 188 14.77 -22.54 21.72
C ALA A 188 14.25 -21.39 20.82
N GLU A 189 15.13 -20.72 20.07
CA GLU A 189 14.73 -19.68 19.09
C GLU A 189 13.95 -20.29 17.92
N LEU A 190 14.39 -21.46 17.41
CA LEU A 190 13.67 -22.21 16.38
C LEU A 190 12.27 -22.63 16.84
N LEU A 191 12.14 -23.15 18.05
CA LEU A 191 10.85 -23.61 18.59
C LEU A 191 9.86 -22.45 18.70
N LYS A 192 10.32 -21.27 19.18
CA LYS A 192 9.48 -20.06 19.23
C LYS A 192 9.00 -19.61 17.85
N LEU A 193 9.90 -19.60 16.86
CA LEU A 193 9.57 -19.25 15.47
C LEU A 193 8.57 -20.25 14.84
N GLU A 194 8.68 -21.53 15.19
CA GLU A 194 7.73 -22.56 14.73
C GLU A 194 6.35 -22.42 15.39
N GLU A 195 6.31 -22.13 16.70
CA GLU A 195 5.06 -21.88 17.45
C GLU A 195 4.33 -20.63 16.93
N GLU A 196 5.04 -19.53 16.71
CA GLU A 196 4.48 -18.30 16.12
C GLU A 196 3.84 -18.59 14.75
N ARG A 197 4.50 -19.40 13.91
CA ARG A 197 3.98 -19.78 12.60
C ARG A 197 2.77 -20.71 12.68
N ALA A 198 2.74 -21.63 13.66
CA ALA A 198 1.61 -22.51 13.87
C ALA A 198 0.37 -21.74 14.34
N ALA A 199 0.54 -20.68 15.14
CA ALA A 199 -0.53 -19.80 15.59
C ALA A 199 -1.06 -18.86 14.48
N GLU A 200 -0.30 -18.61 13.42
CA GLU A 200 -0.75 -17.82 12.27
C GLU A 200 -1.57 -18.63 11.25
N LEU A 201 -1.45 -19.96 11.26
CA LEU A 201 -2.10 -20.88 10.30
C LEU A 201 -3.46 -21.44 10.78
N TYR A 202 -3.84 -21.23 12.04
CA TYR A 202 -5.08 -21.71 12.67
C TYR A 202 -5.85 -20.55 13.31
#